data_AF-A0A955CUN9-F1
#
_entry.id   AF-A0A955CUN9-F1
#
_cell.length_a   1.000
_cell.length_b   1.000
_cell.length_c   1.000
_cell.angle_alpha   90.00
_cell.angle_beta   90.00
_cell.angle_gamma   90.00
#
_symmetry.space_group_name_H-M   'P 1'
#
loop_
_entity.id
_entity.type
_entity.pdbx_description
1 polymer ?
#
loop_
_entity_poly.entity_id
_entity_poly.type
_entity_poly.pdbx_seq_one_letter_code
_entity_poly.pdbx_strand_id
1 'polypeptide(L)'
;MCAFRQSLYLLLCSLIVAACNQAPSDSGQQAARGEDTAREVLSTFFTHLNEGRYSEAVELYGGSYDQLRDWNPSIELDDYTGLMQSACEGNGITCMTPIDIVPVDSEATGQLRFDVQFENDDGSLFVRGPCCGANSTDQPPQSTFTFSVVKDTNGDYLVMDLPPYVP
;
A
#
# COMPACT_ATOMS: atom_id res chain seq x y z
N MET A 1 -76.31 12.81 42.74
CA MET A 1 -75.61 13.57 41.69
C MET A 1 -74.80 12.58 40.87
N CYS A 2 -75.21 12.34 39.62
CA CYS A 2 -74.65 11.31 38.74
C CYS A 2 -73.25 11.69 38.25
N ALA A 3 -72.27 10.83 38.45
CA ALA A 3 -70.94 10.94 37.87
C ALA A 3 -70.87 10.15 36.55
N PHE A 4 -70.73 10.88 35.47
CA PHE A 4 -70.48 10.40 34.11
C PHE A 4 -68.98 10.06 34.01
N ARG A 5 -68.61 8.80 33.72
CA ARG A 5 -67.24 8.43 33.36
C ARG A 5 -67.27 7.74 31.99
N GLN A 6 -66.89 8.51 30.98
CA GLN A 6 -66.68 8.05 29.61
C GLN A 6 -65.54 7.04 29.56
N SER A 7 -65.85 5.86 28.99
CA SER A 7 -64.89 4.88 28.53
C SER A 7 -63.96 5.50 27.50
N LEU A 8 -62.69 5.68 27.88
CA LEU A 8 -61.61 6.11 27.00
C LEU A 8 -61.19 4.91 26.14
N TYR A 9 -61.47 5.00 24.85
CA TYR A 9 -61.21 3.97 23.84
C TYR A 9 -59.71 3.65 23.73
N LEU A 10 -59.40 2.36 23.83
CA LEU A 10 -58.19 1.71 23.32
C LEU A 10 -58.05 2.01 21.82
N LEU A 11 -57.00 2.73 21.43
CA LEU A 11 -56.51 2.76 20.06
C LEU A 11 -54.99 2.62 20.08
N LEU A 12 -54.58 1.35 20.04
CA LEU A 12 -53.27 0.91 19.57
C LEU A 12 -53.07 1.42 18.14
N CYS A 13 -51.99 2.16 17.90
CA CYS A 13 -51.25 2.14 16.63
C CYS A 13 -49.92 2.90 16.82
N SER A 14 -49.05 2.37 17.69
CA SER A 14 -47.65 2.77 17.70
C SER A 14 -46.96 2.08 16.51
N LEU A 15 -46.89 2.77 15.38
CA LEU A 15 -45.97 2.44 14.28
C LEU A 15 -44.54 2.51 14.83
N ILE A 16 -43.97 1.36 15.19
CA ILE A 16 -42.53 1.23 15.39
C ILE A 16 -41.93 1.17 13.99
N VAL A 17 -41.50 2.33 13.47
CA VAL A 17 -40.60 2.38 12.31
C VAL A 17 -39.27 1.80 12.77
N ALA A 18 -39.08 0.50 12.58
CA ALA A 18 -37.78 -0.15 12.70
C ALA A 18 -36.92 0.30 11.52
N ALA A 19 -36.30 1.47 11.64
CA ALA A 19 -35.18 1.85 10.78
C ALA A 19 -34.00 0.97 11.19
N CYS A 20 -33.74 -0.10 10.44
CA CYS A 20 -32.50 -0.86 10.53
C CYS A 20 -31.34 0.03 10.07
N ASN A 21 -30.86 0.94 10.92
CA ASN A 21 -29.55 1.54 10.76
C ASN A 21 -28.52 0.46 11.13
N GLN A 22 -28.01 -0.26 10.15
CA GLN A 22 -26.82 -1.07 10.34
C GLN A 22 -25.65 -0.09 10.49
N ALA A 23 -25.16 0.09 11.72
CA ALA A 23 -23.91 0.79 11.94
C ALA A 23 -22.78 -0.02 11.23
N PRO A 24 -21.85 0.65 10.53
CA PRO A 24 -20.66 -0.02 10.00
C PRO A 24 -19.96 -0.80 11.13
N SER A 25 -19.53 -2.03 10.85
CA SER A 25 -18.76 -2.81 11.83
C SER A 25 -17.39 -2.16 12.04
N ASP A 26 -17.00 -2.00 13.31
CA ASP A 26 -15.71 -1.43 13.72
C ASP A 26 -14.53 -2.15 13.05
N SER A 27 -14.67 -3.46 12.82
CA SER A 27 -13.68 -4.28 12.10
C SER A 27 -13.51 -3.87 10.63
N GLY A 28 -14.59 -3.56 9.92
CA GLY A 28 -14.51 -3.13 8.52
C GLY A 28 -13.90 -1.75 8.38
N GLN A 29 -14.19 -0.87 9.33
CA GLN A 29 -13.66 0.49 9.37
C GLN A 29 -12.18 0.53 9.78
N GLN A 30 -11.76 -0.36 10.67
CA GLN A 30 -10.36 -0.55 11.04
C GLN A 30 -9.54 -1.14 9.90
N ALA A 31 -10.08 -2.10 9.15
CA ALA A 31 -9.43 -2.66 7.97
C ALA A 31 -9.20 -1.59 6.89
N ALA A 32 -10.24 -0.80 6.56
CA ALA A 32 -10.13 0.30 5.59
C ALA A 32 -9.08 1.34 6.03
N ARG A 33 -9.07 1.75 7.30
CA ARG A 33 -8.04 2.67 7.82
C ARG A 33 -6.63 2.08 7.72
N GLY A 34 -6.48 0.78 7.97
CA GLY A 34 -5.21 0.09 7.85
C GLY A 34 -4.69 0.07 6.42
N GLU A 35 -5.58 -0.18 5.46
CA GLU A 35 -5.28 -0.10 4.02
C GLU A 35 -4.85 1.31 3.61
N ASP A 36 -5.59 2.34 4.01
CA ASP A 36 -5.25 3.73 3.70
C ASP A 36 -3.90 4.13 4.30
N THR A 37 -3.60 3.68 5.53
CA THR A 37 -2.30 3.96 6.18
C THR A 37 -1.15 3.26 5.44
N ALA A 38 -1.34 2.00 5.04
CA ALA A 38 -0.35 1.26 4.29
C ALA A 38 -0.10 1.86 2.90
N ARG A 39 -1.16 2.33 2.22
CA ARG A 39 -1.08 3.05 0.95
C ARG A 39 -0.24 4.33 1.10
N GLU A 40 -0.47 5.09 2.16
CA GLU A 40 0.28 6.32 2.45
C GLU A 40 1.76 6.04 2.73
N VAL A 41 2.07 4.99 3.50
CA VAL A 41 3.45 4.56 3.74
C VAL A 41 4.14 4.18 2.43
N LEU A 42 3.48 3.41 1.56
CA LEU A 42 4.03 3.03 0.26
C LEU A 42 4.29 4.25 -0.63
N SER A 43 3.35 5.19 -0.69
CA SER A 43 3.51 6.46 -1.40
C SER A 43 4.69 7.28 -0.87
N THR A 44 4.80 7.39 0.46
CA THR A 44 5.85 8.14 1.16
C THR A 44 7.23 7.51 0.92
N PHE A 45 7.33 6.19 0.96
CA PHE A 45 8.55 5.45 0.65
C PHE A 45 9.08 5.81 -0.74
N PHE A 46 8.24 5.76 -1.78
CA PHE A 46 8.67 6.15 -3.12
C PHE A 46 9.01 7.63 -3.25
N THR A 47 8.27 8.49 -2.56
CA THR A 47 8.58 9.92 -2.51
C THR A 47 9.97 10.16 -1.91
N HIS A 48 10.31 9.48 -0.81
CA HIS A 48 11.65 9.53 -0.23
C HIS A 48 12.73 9.04 -1.18
N LEU A 49 12.51 7.92 -1.86
CA LEU A 49 13.45 7.39 -2.84
C LEU A 49 13.68 8.36 -4.01
N ASN A 50 12.60 8.91 -4.58
CA ASN A 50 12.67 9.83 -5.70
C ASN A 50 13.39 11.15 -5.35
N GLU A 51 13.19 11.64 -4.13
CA GLU A 51 13.79 12.88 -3.63
C GLU A 51 15.18 12.68 -3.01
N GLY A 52 15.78 11.49 -3.13
CA GLY A 52 17.11 11.16 -2.61
C GLY A 52 17.21 11.11 -1.08
N ARG A 53 16.07 11.02 -0.39
CA ARG A 53 15.97 10.90 1.08
C ARG A 53 16.07 9.44 1.51
N TYR A 54 17.20 8.82 1.22
CA TYR A 54 17.38 7.38 1.42
C TYR A 54 17.35 6.96 2.89
N SER A 55 17.80 7.80 3.82
CA SER A 55 17.70 7.52 5.26
C SER A 55 16.26 7.36 5.71
N GLU A 56 15.37 8.24 5.26
CA GLU A 56 13.94 8.22 5.57
C GLU A 56 13.23 7.07 4.83
N ALA A 57 13.67 6.73 3.62
CA ALA A 57 13.14 5.56 2.90
C ALA A 57 13.47 4.25 3.62
N VAL A 58 14.68 4.13 4.18
CA VAL A 58 15.13 2.93 4.94
C VAL A 58 14.26 2.71 6.18
N GLU A 59 13.79 3.77 6.83
CA GLU A 59 12.87 3.66 7.99
C GLU A 59 11.51 3.05 7.62
N LEU A 60 11.10 3.16 6.35
CA LEU A 60 9.84 2.62 5.85
C LEU A 60 10.01 1.25 5.15
N TYR A 61 11.23 0.75 5.02
CA TYR A 61 11.54 -0.48 4.31
C TYR A 61 11.79 -1.64 5.29
N GLY A 62 10.96 -2.68 5.18
CA GLY A 62 11.06 -3.91 5.97
C GLY A 62 11.53 -5.13 5.16
N GLY A 63 11.77 -4.95 3.86
CA GLY A 63 12.20 -6.03 2.97
C GLY A 63 13.65 -6.47 3.15
N SER A 64 14.07 -7.47 2.36
CA SER A 64 15.44 -7.98 2.41
C SER A 64 16.42 -7.07 1.68
N TYR A 65 17.58 -6.85 2.31
CA TYR A 65 18.74 -6.17 1.71
C TYR A 65 19.71 -7.11 1.01
N ASP A 66 19.45 -8.42 0.98
CA ASP A 66 20.44 -9.41 0.51
C ASP A 66 20.86 -9.16 -0.93
N GLN A 67 19.92 -8.87 -1.83
CA GLN A 67 20.23 -8.55 -3.22
C GLN A 67 21.06 -7.25 -3.35
N LEU A 68 20.76 -6.23 -2.56
CA LEU A 68 21.52 -4.97 -2.58
C LEU A 68 22.96 -5.19 -2.07
N ARG A 69 23.13 -6.05 -1.07
CA ARG A 69 24.46 -6.45 -0.56
C ARG A 69 25.26 -7.23 -1.60
N ASP A 70 24.62 -8.15 -2.30
CA ASP A 70 25.26 -8.93 -3.37
C ASP A 70 25.79 -8.03 -4.50
N TRP A 71 25.06 -6.97 -4.84
CA TRP A 71 25.48 -5.99 -5.86
C TRP A 71 26.55 -5.02 -5.38
N ASN A 72 26.63 -4.78 -4.06
CA ASN A 72 27.51 -3.77 -3.48
C ASN A 72 28.41 -4.36 -2.37
N PRO A 73 29.32 -5.29 -2.68
CA PRO A 73 30.14 -5.98 -1.68
C PRO A 73 31.15 -5.09 -0.95
N SER A 74 31.33 -3.84 -1.40
CA SER A 74 32.20 -2.85 -0.77
C SER A 74 31.48 -1.90 0.19
N ILE A 75 30.14 -1.96 0.27
CA ILE A 75 29.36 -1.16 1.23
C ILE A 75 29.29 -1.92 2.55
N GLU A 76 29.45 -1.20 3.67
CA GLU A 76 29.42 -1.78 5.01
C GLU A 76 28.05 -2.42 5.31
N LEU A 77 28.05 -3.51 6.08
CA LEU A 77 26.85 -4.35 6.26
C LEU A 77 25.66 -3.65 6.92
N ASP A 78 25.94 -2.63 7.72
CA ASP A 78 24.96 -1.81 8.44
C ASP A 78 24.66 -0.47 7.75
N ASP A 79 25.31 -0.17 6.61
CA ASP A 79 25.03 1.02 5.80
C ASP A 79 23.85 0.80 4.85
N TYR A 80 22.66 0.62 5.44
CA TYR A 80 21.41 0.45 4.70
C TYR A 80 21.08 1.65 3.81
N THR A 81 21.45 2.86 4.25
CA THR A 81 21.29 4.09 3.48
C THR A 81 22.15 4.05 2.21
N GLY A 82 23.43 3.71 2.33
CA GLY A 82 24.34 3.56 1.21
C GLY A 82 23.91 2.46 0.22
N LEU A 83 23.38 1.35 0.74
CA LEU A 83 22.79 0.29 -0.10
C LEU A 83 21.59 0.78 -0.89
N MET A 84 20.63 1.46 -0.24
CA MET A 84 19.44 1.98 -0.90
C MET A 84 19.78 3.08 -1.91
N GLN A 85 20.72 3.96 -1.57
CA GLN A 85 21.25 4.96 -2.50
C GLN A 85 21.85 4.30 -3.76
N SER A 86 22.73 3.31 -3.56
CA SER A 86 23.41 2.63 -4.67
C SER A 86 22.43 1.88 -5.56
N ALA A 87 21.36 1.34 -4.97
CA ALA A 87 20.27 0.72 -5.72
C ALA A 87 19.67 1.71 -6.73
N CYS A 88 19.25 2.89 -6.27
CA CYS A 88 18.61 3.93 -7.08
C CYS A 88 19.56 4.59 -8.10
N GLU A 89 20.82 4.81 -7.72
CA GLU A 89 21.75 5.63 -8.52
C GLU A 89 22.68 4.82 -9.42
N GLY A 90 22.91 3.54 -9.11
CA GLY A 90 23.97 2.76 -9.75
C GLY A 90 23.64 1.31 -10.09
N ASN A 91 22.60 0.71 -9.49
CA ASN A 91 22.26 -0.69 -9.74
C ASN A 91 20.97 -0.91 -10.54
N GLY A 92 20.42 0.13 -11.17
CA GLY A 92 19.28 -0.01 -12.08
C GLY A 92 17.93 -0.23 -11.40
N ILE A 93 17.81 0.03 -10.09
CA ILE A 93 16.49 0.10 -9.43
C ILE A 93 15.87 1.45 -9.74
N THR A 94 14.63 1.45 -10.25
CA THR A 94 13.97 2.67 -10.69
C THR A 94 13.19 3.31 -9.56
N CYS A 95 13.78 4.34 -8.94
CA CYS A 95 13.25 5.06 -7.78
C CYS A 95 12.36 6.24 -8.21
N MET A 96 11.26 5.91 -8.90
CA MET A 96 10.31 6.86 -9.50
C MET A 96 9.10 7.14 -8.59
N THR A 97 8.38 8.22 -8.91
CA THR A 97 7.12 8.59 -8.25
C THR A 97 5.97 7.70 -8.75
N PRO A 98 5.11 7.19 -7.86
CA PRO A 98 3.90 6.47 -8.24
C PRO A 98 2.83 7.43 -8.77
N ILE A 99 2.17 7.08 -9.86
CA ILE A 99 1.00 7.80 -10.38
C ILE A 99 -0.33 7.24 -9.87
N ASP A 100 -0.34 5.95 -9.54
CA ASP A 100 -1.51 5.26 -9.03
C ASP A 100 -1.09 4.13 -8.08
N ILE A 101 -1.85 3.95 -7.00
CA ILE A 101 -1.63 2.91 -5.98
C ILE A 101 -2.99 2.31 -5.63
N VAL A 102 -3.31 1.20 -6.29
CA VAL A 102 -4.63 0.56 -6.19
C VAL A 102 -4.52 -0.65 -5.27
N PRO A 103 -5.37 -0.76 -4.23
CA PRO A 103 -5.40 -1.97 -3.40
C PRO A 103 -5.83 -3.17 -4.26
N VAL A 104 -5.17 -4.30 -4.06
CA VAL A 104 -5.60 -5.58 -4.64
C VAL A 104 -6.01 -6.54 -3.53
N ASP A 105 -6.90 -7.47 -3.86
CA ASP A 105 -7.42 -8.44 -2.90
C ASP A 105 -6.25 -9.09 -2.15
N SER A 106 -6.20 -8.82 -0.85
CA SER A 106 -5.19 -9.33 0.04
C SER A 106 -5.56 -10.78 0.34
N GLU A 107 -4.65 -11.72 0.08
CA GLU A 107 -4.84 -13.07 0.62
C GLU A 107 -4.92 -13.01 2.15
N ALA A 108 -5.53 -14.01 2.80
CA ALA A 108 -5.78 -14.05 4.24
C ALA A 108 -4.49 -14.12 5.13
N THR A 109 -3.37 -13.60 4.64
CA THR A 109 -2.01 -13.72 5.16
C THR A 109 -1.56 -12.49 5.97
N GLY A 110 -2.42 -11.48 6.14
CA GLY A 110 -2.11 -10.28 6.92
C GLY A 110 -1.17 -9.29 6.21
N GLN A 111 -0.94 -9.48 4.91
CA GLN A 111 -0.17 -8.57 4.07
C GLN A 111 -1.13 -7.77 3.19
N LEU A 112 -0.98 -6.45 3.17
CA LEU A 112 -1.70 -5.60 2.24
C LEU A 112 -0.94 -5.54 0.92
N ARG A 113 -1.64 -5.67 -0.20
CA ARG A 113 -1.04 -5.66 -1.53
C ARG A 113 -1.59 -4.50 -2.34
N PHE A 114 -0.72 -3.87 -3.11
CA PHE A 114 -1.05 -2.73 -3.96
C PHE A 114 -0.45 -2.92 -5.34
N ASP A 115 -1.27 -2.73 -6.38
CA ASP A 115 -0.78 -2.55 -7.72
C ASP A 115 -0.39 -1.08 -7.91
N VAL A 116 0.87 -0.87 -8.31
CA VAL A 116 1.48 0.45 -8.47
C VAL A 116 1.87 0.67 -9.91
N GLN A 117 1.55 1.87 -10.41
CA GLN A 117 2.05 2.39 -11.67
C GLN A 117 2.95 3.58 -11.40
N PHE A 118 4.01 3.75 -12.19
CA PHE A 118 4.99 4.83 -12.02
C PHE A 118 5.01 5.74 -13.25
N GLU A 119 5.45 6.98 -13.06
CA GLU A 119 5.76 7.91 -14.14
C GLU A 119 7.27 8.00 -14.38
N ASN A 120 7.65 8.14 -15.65
CA ASN A 120 8.97 8.63 -16.04
C ASN A 120 9.06 10.14 -15.78
N ASP A 121 10.28 10.69 -15.81
CA ASP A 121 10.54 12.14 -15.64
C ASP A 121 9.78 13.04 -16.64
N ASP A 122 9.41 12.51 -17.80
CA ASP A 122 8.62 13.24 -18.82
C ASP A 122 7.09 13.17 -18.58
N GLY A 123 6.67 12.54 -17.48
CA GLY A 123 5.26 12.32 -17.11
C GLY A 123 4.57 11.18 -17.86
N SER A 124 5.29 10.44 -18.71
CA SER A 124 4.73 9.24 -19.35
C SER A 124 4.71 8.04 -18.42
N LEU A 125 3.83 7.08 -18.66
CA LEU A 125 3.76 5.82 -17.92
C LEU A 125 5.07 5.03 -18.07
N PHE A 126 5.66 4.62 -16.95
CA PHE A 126 6.79 3.70 -16.96
C PHE A 126 6.36 2.30 -17.43
N VAL A 127 7.09 1.77 -18.39
CA VAL A 127 6.87 0.41 -18.93
C VAL A 127 8.21 -0.32 -18.96
N ARG A 128 8.33 -1.36 -18.14
CA ARG A 128 9.47 -2.28 -18.20
C ARG A 128 9.29 -3.22 -19.39
N GLY A 129 10.20 -3.10 -20.36
CA GLY A 129 10.28 -4.01 -21.50
C GLY A 129 10.92 -5.37 -21.14
N PRO A 130 11.09 -6.25 -22.15
CA PRO A 130 11.86 -7.48 -22.01
C PRO A 130 13.29 -7.19 -21.52
N CYS A 131 13.83 -8.05 -20.67
CA CYS A 131 15.22 -7.97 -20.23
C CYS A 131 16.06 -9.14 -20.74
N CYS A 132 17.39 -8.97 -20.71
CA CYS A 132 18.36 -10.06 -20.94
C CYS A 132 18.21 -10.80 -22.29
N GLY A 133 17.83 -10.08 -23.35
CA GLY A 133 17.71 -10.64 -24.71
C GLY A 133 16.42 -11.42 -24.98
N ALA A 134 15.46 -11.44 -24.04
CA ALA A 134 14.12 -11.94 -24.31
C ALA A 134 13.36 -11.03 -25.30
N ASN A 135 12.35 -11.57 -25.96
CA ASN A 135 11.44 -10.80 -26.82
C ASN A 135 10.12 -10.49 -26.09
N SER A 136 9.30 -9.61 -26.66
CA SER A 136 8.01 -9.18 -26.08
C SER A 136 6.92 -10.24 -26.04
N THR A 137 7.12 -11.38 -26.70
CA THR A 137 6.21 -12.53 -26.60
C THR A 137 6.54 -13.36 -25.37
N ASP A 138 7.82 -13.60 -25.11
CA ASP A 138 8.28 -14.41 -23.96
C ASP A 138 8.27 -13.61 -22.65
N GLN A 139 8.55 -12.29 -22.74
CA GLN A 139 8.48 -11.35 -21.63
C GLN A 139 7.67 -10.12 -22.05
N PRO A 140 6.34 -10.14 -21.86
CA PRO A 140 5.52 -9.01 -22.24
C PRO A 140 5.87 -7.77 -21.41
N PRO A 141 5.71 -6.56 -21.97
CA PRO A 141 5.92 -5.33 -21.23
C PRO A 141 5.06 -5.25 -19.96
N GLN A 142 5.63 -4.72 -18.88
CA GLN A 142 4.96 -4.56 -17.59
C GLN A 142 4.93 -3.09 -17.18
N SER A 143 3.75 -2.58 -16.87
CA SER A 143 3.54 -1.20 -16.38
C SER A 143 2.87 -1.15 -15.01
N THR A 144 2.58 -2.31 -14.42
CA THR A 144 1.95 -2.45 -13.12
C THR A 144 2.76 -3.43 -12.30
N PHE A 145 3.09 -3.05 -11.08
CA PHE A 145 3.99 -3.77 -10.19
C PHE A 145 3.30 -3.93 -8.85
N THR A 146 3.20 -5.15 -8.35
CA THR A 146 2.55 -5.39 -7.06
C THR A 146 3.54 -5.26 -5.92
N PHE A 147 3.20 -4.43 -4.94
CA PHE A 147 3.95 -4.22 -3.71
C PHE A 147 3.19 -4.76 -2.51
N SER A 148 3.93 -5.24 -1.53
CA SER A 148 3.43 -5.77 -0.27
C SER A 148 3.83 -4.82 0.86
N VAL A 149 2.85 -4.48 1.70
CA VAL A 149 3.03 -3.68 2.91
C VAL A 149 2.57 -4.50 4.10
N VAL A 150 3.45 -4.66 5.08
CA VAL A 150 3.21 -5.50 6.26
C VAL A 150 3.19 -4.64 7.50
N LYS A 151 2.23 -4.92 8.39
CA LYS A 151 2.21 -4.34 9.72
C LYS A 151 3.13 -5.14 10.64
N ASP A 152 4.14 -4.50 11.19
CA ASP A 152 5.08 -5.12 12.12
C ASP A 152 4.46 -5.35 13.51
N THR A 153 5.24 -5.87 14.45
CA THR A 153 4.79 -6.13 15.82
C THR A 153 4.57 -4.86 16.66
N ASN A 154 5.18 -3.74 16.28
CA ASN A 154 4.99 -2.44 16.93
C ASN A 154 3.75 -1.71 16.41
N GLY A 155 3.21 -2.17 15.27
CA GLY A 155 2.05 -1.62 14.62
C GLY A 155 2.38 -0.64 13.49
N ASP A 156 3.65 -0.55 13.10
CA ASP A 156 4.12 0.25 11.98
C ASP A 156 3.95 -0.52 10.68
N TYR A 157 3.66 0.19 9.59
CA TYR A 157 3.56 -0.42 8.26
C TYR A 157 4.91 -0.28 7.56
N LEU A 158 5.38 -1.36 6.94
CA LEU A 158 6.67 -1.42 6.25
C LEU A 158 6.49 -1.96 4.83
N VAL A 159 7.18 -1.33 3.88
CA VAL A 159 7.25 -1.77 2.48
C VAL A 159 8.22 -2.94 2.38
N MET A 160 7.81 -4.03 1.75
CA MET A 160 8.58 -5.27 1.73
C MET A 160 9.33 -5.53 0.42
N ASP A 161 8.99 -4.81 -0.64
CA ASP A 161 9.49 -5.05 -1.99
C ASP A 161 10.35 -3.88 -2.47
N LEU A 162 11.46 -4.17 -3.16
CA LEU A 162 12.27 -3.15 -3.82
C LEU A 162 11.54 -2.57 -5.04
N PRO A 163 11.84 -1.33 -5.45
CA PRO A 163 11.33 -0.77 -6.70
C PRO A 163 11.71 -1.63 -7.92
N PRO A 164 11.03 -1.43 -9.07
CA PRO A 164 11.30 -2.21 -10.27
C PRO A 164 12.78 -2.13 -10.70
N TYR A 165 13.39 -3.28 -10.98
CA TYR A 165 14.73 -3.35 -11.58
C TYR A 165 14.66 -3.24 -13.10
N VAL A 166 15.58 -2.46 -13.68
CA VAL A 166 15.87 -2.36 -15.12
C VAL A 166 17.37 -2.58 -15.33
N PRO A 167 17.79 -3.76 -15.85
CA PRO A 167 19.19 -4.10 -16.11
C PRO A 167 19.82 -3.32 -17.28
#